data_AF-A0A6J4UZP0-F1
#
_entry.id   AF-A0A6J4UZP0-F1
#
_cell.length_a   1.000
_cell.length_b   1.000
_cell.length_c   1.000
_cell.angle_alpha   90.00
_cell.angle_beta   90.00
_cell.angle_gamma   90.00
#
_symmetry.space_group_name_H-M   'P 1'
#
loop_
_entity.id
_entity.type
_entity.pdbx_description
1 polymer ?
#
loop_
_entity_poly.entity_id
_entity_poly.type
_entity_poly.pdbx_seq_one_letter_code
_entity_poly.pdbx_strand_id
1 'polypeptide(L)'
;MWECHSLSVRHLGTVRAWSKEILGEATLIAPTDEDDVVMRRLPGYPAQRITLLDAVLAVVSDRLRAAGRTFDHPFDVMGSTVRR
;
A
#
# COMPACT_ATOMS: atom_id res chain seq x y z
N MET A 1 -5.98 0.43 2.12
CA MET A 1 -7.08 0.80 3.05
C MET A 1 -7.33 -0.26 4.13
N TRP A 2 -7.28 -1.57 3.82
CA TRP A 2 -7.55 -2.64 4.79
C TRP A 2 -6.58 -2.68 5.97
N GLU A 3 -5.30 -2.40 5.74
CA GLU A 3 -4.31 -2.32 6.82
C GLU A 3 -4.55 -1.12 7.73
N CYS A 4 -4.73 0.08 7.18
CA CYS A 4 -5.07 1.27 7.97
C CYS A 4 -6.35 1.07 8.78
N HIS A 5 -7.40 0.47 8.19
CA HIS A 5 -8.63 0.13 8.92
C HIS A 5 -8.34 -0.82 10.10
N SER A 6 -7.60 -1.91 9.83
CA SER A 6 -7.25 -2.90 10.86
C SER A 6 -6.41 -2.29 11.98
N LEU A 7 -5.44 -1.44 11.64
CA LEU A 7 -4.61 -0.70 12.60
C LEU A 7 -5.45 0.29 13.42
N SER A 8 -6.31 1.08 12.79
CA SER A 8 -7.18 2.02 13.48
C SER A 8 -8.16 1.31 14.43
N VAL A 9 -8.78 0.21 14.02
CA VAL A 9 -9.62 -0.59 14.94
C VAL A 9 -8.78 -1.15 16.09
N ARG A 10 -7.60 -1.70 15.81
CA ARG A 10 -6.73 -2.31 16.82
C ARG A 10 -6.22 -1.32 17.85
N HIS A 11 -5.85 -0.11 17.44
CA HIS A 11 -5.19 0.87 18.30
C HIS A 11 -6.12 1.94 18.85
N LEU A 12 -7.18 2.30 18.13
CA LEU A 12 -8.12 3.38 18.51
C LEU A 12 -9.51 2.85 18.85
N GLY A 13 -9.79 1.56 18.62
CA GLY A 13 -11.08 0.94 18.91
C GLY A 13 -12.22 1.35 17.96
N THR A 14 -11.98 2.26 17.02
CA THR A 14 -12.96 2.74 16.05
C THR A 14 -12.29 3.32 14.81
N VAL A 15 -13.01 3.31 13.69
CA VAL A 15 -12.59 3.90 12.40
C VAL A 15 -13.52 5.02 11.92
N ARG A 16 -14.57 5.34 12.69
CA ARG A 16 -15.76 6.03 12.17
C ARG A 16 -15.49 7.45 11.65
N ALA A 17 -14.61 8.20 12.31
CA ALA A 17 -14.24 9.55 11.87
C ALA A 17 -13.34 9.50 10.63
N TRP A 18 -12.30 8.68 10.70
CA TRP A 18 -11.30 8.52 9.64
C TRP A 18 -11.91 7.96 8.34
N SER A 19 -12.78 6.95 8.42
CA SER A 19 -13.39 6.35 7.23
C SER A 19 -14.30 7.33 6.49
N LYS A 20 -15.02 8.20 7.21
CA LYS A 20 -15.92 9.17 6.60
C LYS A 20 -15.17 10.26 5.83
N GLU A 21 -14.03 10.69 6.36
CA GLU A 21 -13.16 11.69 5.73
C GLU A 21 -12.47 11.12 4.49
N ILE A 22 -11.85 9.94 4.60
CA ILE A 22 -11.18 9.30 3.46
C ILE A 22 -12.16 8.94 2.33
N LEU A 23 -13.35 8.43 2.65
CA LEU A 23 -14.35 8.11 1.62
C LEU A 23 -14.90 9.35 0.91
N GLY A 24 -14.80 10.53 1.52
CA GLY A 24 -15.25 11.79 0.92
C GLY A 24 -14.20 12.45 0.02
N GLU A 25 -12.91 12.25 0.30
CA GLU A 25 -11.81 13.00 -0.35
C GLU A 25 -10.85 12.13 -1.17
N ALA A 26 -10.84 10.82 -0.96
CA ALA A 26 -9.92 9.90 -1.65
C ALA A 26 -10.64 9.07 -2.72
N THR A 27 -9.98 8.90 -3.86
CA THR A 27 -10.35 7.86 -4.82
C THR A 27 -9.77 6.53 -4.37
N LEU A 28 -10.63 5.53 -4.17
CA LEU A 28 -10.20 4.17 -3.85
C LEU A 28 -9.88 3.41 -5.13
N ILE A 29 -8.69 2.83 -5.18
CA ILE A 29 -8.21 2.04 -6.31
C ILE A 29 -8.14 0.59 -5.84
N ALA A 30 -8.88 -0.28 -6.51
CA ALA A 30 -8.81 -1.70 -6.30
C ALA A 30 -7.61 -2.27 -7.10
N PRO A 31 -6.80 -3.16 -6.50
CA PRO A 31 -5.87 -3.98 -7.26
C PRO A 31 -6.62 -4.83 -8.29
N THR A 32 -5.94 -5.12 -9.38
CA THR A 32 -6.39 -6.00 -10.46
C THR A 32 -5.60 -7.31 -10.43
N ASP A 33 -6.08 -8.34 -11.12
CA ASP A 33 -5.36 -9.63 -11.25
C ASP A 33 -3.95 -9.46 -11.85
N GLU A 34 -3.73 -8.40 -12.64
CA GLU A 34 -2.42 -8.04 -13.19
C GLU A 34 -1.46 -7.54 -12.09
N ASP A 35 -1.98 -6.87 -11.07
CA ASP A 35 -1.18 -6.36 -9.94
C ASP A 35 -0.72 -7.53 -9.02
N ASP A 36 -1.50 -8.61 -8.94
CA ASP A 36 -1.20 -9.80 -8.13
C ASP A 36 0.01 -10.59 -8.65
N VAL A 37 0.44 -10.36 -9.89
CA VAL A 37 1.65 -10.97 -10.46
C VAL A 37 2.91 -10.61 -9.64
N VAL A 38 2.86 -9.51 -8.87
CA VAL A 38 3.94 -9.11 -7.95
C VAL A 38 4.25 -10.18 -6.90
N MET A 39 3.29 -11.04 -6.55
CA MET A 39 3.50 -12.19 -5.66
C MET A 39 4.65 -13.08 -6.13
N ARG A 40 4.87 -13.18 -7.44
CA ARG A 40 5.96 -13.98 -8.02
C ARG A 40 7.34 -13.34 -7.84
N ARG A 41 7.40 -12.04 -7.56
CA ARG A 41 8.64 -11.26 -7.38
C ARG A 41 9.08 -11.19 -5.93
N LEU A 42 8.16 -11.38 -4.97
CA LEU A 42 8.45 -11.35 -3.53
C LEU A 42 9.63 -12.25 -3.09
N PRO A 43 9.78 -13.49 -3.60
CA PRO A 43 10.95 -14.32 -3.27
C PRO A 43 12.30 -13.70 -3.65
N GLY A 44 12.32 -12.74 -4.58
CA GLY A 44 13.51 -12.01 -5.03
C GLY A 44 14.03 -10.95 -4.05
N TYR A 45 13.32 -10.70 -2.94
CA TYR A 45 13.73 -9.73 -1.91
C TYR A 45 14.03 -10.40 -0.56
N PRO A 46 14.95 -11.38 -0.48
CA PRO A 46 15.16 -12.18 0.73
C PRO A 46 15.74 -11.39 1.91
N ALA A 47 16.39 -10.25 1.65
CA ALA A 47 17.02 -9.42 2.66
C ALA A 47 16.04 -8.50 3.42
N GLN A 48 14.82 -8.31 2.92
CA GLN A 48 13.81 -7.47 3.57
C GLN A 48 12.48 -8.21 3.66
N ARG A 49 11.82 -8.08 4.82
CA ARG A 49 10.43 -8.52 4.97
C ARG A 49 9.51 -7.53 4.26
N ILE A 50 9.33 -7.71 2.95
CA ILE A 50 8.35 -6.96 2.16
C ILE A 50 6.99 -7.63 2.36
N THR A 51 5.98 -6.87 2.79
CA THR A 51 4.62 -7.41 2.93
C THR A 51 3.95 -7.51 1.57
N LEU A 52 2.92 -8.35 1.46
CA LEU A 52 2.10 -8.42 0.25
C LEU A 52 1.47 -7.07 -0.08
N LEU A 53 1.03 -6.33 0.95
CA LEU A 53 0.43 -5.02 0.75
C LEU A 53 1.44 -4.02 0.18
N ASP A 54 2.66 -3.98 0.70
CA ASP A 54 3.71 -3.09 0.19
C ASP A 54 3.98 -3.36 -1.27
N ALA A 55 4.14 -4.64 -1.64
CA ALA A 55 4.40 -5.05 -3.00
C ALA A 55 3.26 -4.69 -3.97
N VAL A 56 2.01 -4.92 -3.56
CA VAL A 56 0.84 -4.53 -4.37
C VAL A 56 0.75 -3.01 -4.48
N LEU A 57 0.99 -2.26 -3.40
CA LEU A 57 0.93 -0.80 -3.42
C LEU A 57 2.02 -0.20 -4.32
N ALA A 58 3.21 -0.80 -4.33
CA ALA A 58 4.32 -0.40 -5.20
C ALA A 58 3.94 -0.57 -6.68
N VAL A 59 3.40 -1.73 -7.05
CA VAL A 59 2.97 -2.02 -8.44
C VAL A 59 1.81 -1.13 -8.87
N VAL A 60 0.80 -0.94 -8.01
CA VAL A 60 -0.31 -0.04 -8.30
C VAL A 60 0.20 1.40 -8.49
N SER A 61 1.14 1.85 -7.65
CA SER A 61 1.73 3.19 -7.78
C SER A 61 2.48 3.36 -9.10
N ASP A 62 3.29 2.37 -9.49
CA ASP A 62 4.02 2.37 -10.75
C ASP A 62 3.07 2.33 -11.97
N ARG A 63 2.03 1.48 -11.91
CA ARG A 63 1.00 1.38 -12.96
C ARG A 63 0.29 2.71 -13.18
N LEU A 64 0.00 3.42 -12.09
CA LEU A 64 -0.65 4.74 -12.13
C LEU A 64 0.33 5.88 -12.43
N ARG A 65 1.64 5.60 -12.51
CA ARG A 65 2.72 6.60 -12.59
C ARG A 65 2.59 7.65 -11.49
N ALA A 66 2.10 7.22 -10.32
CA ALA A 66 1.87 8.07 -9.17
C ALA A 66 3.02 7.87 -8.19
N ALA A 67 3.58 8.98 -7.70
CA ALA A 67 4.55 8.89 -6.62
C ALA A 67 3.82 8.54 -5.32
N GLY A 68 4.16 7.40 -4.72
CA GLY A 68 3.61 6.99 -3.43
C GLY A 68 4.03 7.97 -2.32
N ARG A 69 3.10 8.31 -1.42
CA ARG A 69 3.45 8.91 -0.13
C ARG A 69 3.42 7.83 0.93
N THR A 70 4.58 7.50 1.47
CA THR A 70 4.74 6.46 2.47
C THR A 70 5.87 6.82 3.42
N PHE A 71 5.78 6.34 4.65
CA PHE A 71 6.87 6.41 5.63
C PHE A 71 7.73 5.14 5.62
N ASP A 72 7.36 4.14 4.82
CA ASP A 72 7.96 2.81 4.86
C ASP A 72 9.11 2.65 3.86
N HIS A 73 10.24 2.14 4.36
CA HIS A 73 11.45 1.87 3.58
C HIS A 73 11.39 0.76 2.51
N PRO A 74 10.48 -0.24 2.56
CA PRO A 74 10.40 -1.27 1.52
C PRO A 74 10.15 -0.73 0.10
N PHE A 75 9.49 0.43 -0.04
CA PHE A 75 9.23 1.05 -1.34
C PHE A 75 10.49 1.56 -2.02
N ASP A 76 11.48 2.02 -1.24
CA ASP A 76 12.78 2.45 -1.75
C ASP A 76 13.52 1.24 -2.38
N VAL A 77 13.37 0.05 -1.81
CA VAL A 77 14.00 -1.20 -2.29
C VAL A 77 13.29 -1.77 -3.52
N MET A 78 11.99 -1.54 -3.65
CA MET A 78 11.23 -1.95 -4.85
C MET A 78 11.43 -1.00 -6.03
N GLY A 79 12.16 0.10 -5.85
CA GLY A 79 12.44 1.08 -6.91
C GLY A 79 11.23 1.93 -7.30
N SER A 80 10.18 1.93 -6.49
CA SER A 80 9.00 2.76 -6.72
C SER A 80 9.30 4.22 -6.47
N THR A 81 8.64 5.11 -7.20
CA THR A 81 8.80 6.55 -6.97
C THR A 81 8.08 6.96 -5.68
N VAL A 82 8.83 7.39 -4.66
CA VAL A 82 8.28 7.85 -3.38
C VAL A 82 8.45 9.37 -3.21
N ARG A 83 7.43 10.04 -2.66
CA ARG A 83 7.48 11.44 -2.20
C ARG A 83 7.28 11.46 -0.68
N ARG A 84 8.22 12.08 0.04
CA ARG A 84 8.18 12.27 1.49
C ARG A 84 7.67 13.66 1.84
#